data_AF-A0A7W6M7U9-F1
#
_entry.id   AF-A0A7W6M7U9-F1
#
_cell.length_a   1.000
_cell.length_b   1.000
_cell.length_c   1.000
_cell.angle_alpha   90.00
_cell.angle_beta   90.00
_cell.angle_gamma   90.00
#
_symmetry.space_group_name_H-M   'P 1'
#
loop_
_entity.id
_entity.type
_entity.pdbx_description
1 polymer ?
#
loop_
_entity_poly.entity_id
_entity_poly.type
_entity_poly.pdbx_seq_one_letter_code
_entity_poly.pdbx_strand_id
1 'polypeptide(L)'
;MTELTNMTKPAINALLATPLSASKLKKTSKDELVALFDAMPATDALNAEIRDARADEPTPPKSKAEPKARKPRVLDDRVMIEPGKPEDVKATKAGSKRHLMAEALATGATIEELIELLGWNKDTVSSALRTDMGALGLGVERKAGKYHLLLPKGVKRVPSHDADTNRAAALVAACK
;
A
#
# COMPACT_ATOMS: atom_id res chain seq x y z
N MET A 1 -31.03 12.08 28.92
CA MET A 1 -30.03 11.80 29.97
C MET A 1 -30.77 11.20 31.14
N THR A 2 -30.52 9.93 31.46
CA THR A 2 -31.17 9.21 32.57
C THR A 2 -30.42 9.49 33.86
N GLU A 3 -31.12 9.96 34.89
CA GLU A 3 -30.54 10.28 36.20
C GLU A 3 -29.97 9.02 36.89
N LEU A 4 -28.68 9.06 37.22
CA LEU A 4 -27.96 7.95 37.86
C LEU A 4 -28.39 7.69 39.32
N THR A 5 -29.14 8.60 39.93
CA THR A 5 -29.50 8.60 41.36
C THR A 5 -30.52 7.55 41.78
N ASN A 6 -31.22 6.91 40.82
CA ASN A 6 -32.24 5.90 41.09
C ASN A 6 -31.87 4.47 40.65
N MET A 7 -30.61 4.20 40.28
CA MET A 7 -30.21 2.88 39.82
C MET A 7 -29.79 1.96 40.99
N THR A 8 -30.27 0.72 40.97
CA THR A 8 -29.90 -0.30 41.97
C THR A 8 -28.44 -0.75 41.75
N LYS A 9 -27.73 -1.12 42.83
CA LYS A 9 -26.34 -1.63 42.78
C LYS A 9 -26.08 -2.67 41.66
N PRO A 10 -26.96 -3.66 41.40
CA PRO A 10 -26.73 -4.60 40.29
C PRO A 10 -26.80 -3.95 38.91
N ALA A 11 -27.64 -2.93 38.71
CA ALA A 11 -27.73 -2.20 37.44
C ALA A 11 -26.50 -1.32 37.18
N ILE A 12 -25.91 -0.75 38.24
CA ILE A 12 -24.64 -0.03 38.17
C ILE A 12 -23.49 -1.00 37.82
N ASN A 13 -23.44 -2.16 38.45
CA ASN A 13 -22.44 -3.19 38.15
C ASN A 13 -22.58 -3.76 36.72
N ALA A 14 -23.80 -3.86 36.19
CA ALA A 14 -24.02 -4.29 34.80
C ALA A 14 -23.52 -3.26 33.76
N LEU A 15 -23.63 -1.96 34.06
CA LEU A 15 -23.05 -0.89 33.23
C LEU A 15 -21.52 -0.91 33.26
N LEU A 16 -20.93 -1.09 34.46
CA LEU A 16 -19.49 -1.23 34.64
C LEU A 16 -18.93 -2.51 34.00
N ALA A 17 -19.75 -3.56 33.86
CA ALA A 17 -19.38 -4.82 33.23
C ALA A 17 -19.44 -4.80 31.69
N THR A 18 -19.89 -3.71 31.07
CA THR A 18 -19.83 -3.56 29.60
C THR A 18 -18.63 -2.70 29.20
N PRO A 19 -17.45 -3.27 28.90
CA PRO A 19 -16.39 -2.50 28.27
C PRO A 19 -16.92 -1.92 26.94
N LEU A 20 -16.59 -0.66 26.66
CA LEU A 20 -16.95 0.01 25.42
C LEU A 20 -16.55 -0.90 24.24
N SER A 21 -17.54 -1.41 23.50
CA SER A 21 -17.24 -2.20 22.31
C SER A 21 -16.46 -1.35 21.30
N ALA A 22 -15.61 -1.98 20.47
CA ALA A 22 -14.80 -1.27 19.49
C ALA A 22 -15.61 -0.32 18.57
N SER A 23 -16.86 -0.66 18.31
CA SER A 23 -17.80 0.18 17.54
C SER A 23 -18.28 1.41 18.30
N LYS A 24 -18.36 1.36 19.63
CA LYS A 24 -18.69 2.52 20.48
C LYS A 24 -17.47 3.44 20.62
N LEU A 25 -16.27 2.89 20.83
CA LEU A 25 -15.02 3.67 20.88
C LEU A 25 -14.77 4.48 19.60
N LYS A 26 -15.14 3.94 18.44
CA LYS A 26 -15.02 4.66 17.15
C LYS A 26 -16.04 5.78 16.98
N LYS A 27 -17.14 5.77 17.72
CA LYS A 27 -18.27 6.72 17.58
C LYS A 27 -18.29 7.76 18.70
N THR A 28 -17.63 7.51 19.82
CA THR A 28 -17.42 8.49 20.89
C THR A 28 -16.42 9.55 20.45
N SER A 29 -16.70 10.81 20.78
CA SER A 29 -15.78 11.90 20.48
C SER A 29 -14.51 11.79 21.33
N LYS A 30 -13.41 12.41 20.87
CA LYS A 30 -12.14 12.42 21.60
C LYS A 30 -12.32 13.02 23.00
N ASP A 31 -13.10 14.07 23.13
CA ASP A 31 -13.29 14.79 24.40
C ASP A 31 -14.07 13.94 25.41
N GLU A 32 -15.08 13.19 24.96
CA GLU A 32 -15.79 12.24 25.82
C GLU A 32 -14.90 11.08 26.29
N LEU A 33 -14.00 10.59 25.43
CA LEU A 33 -13.05 9.54 25.80
C LEU A 33 -12.02 10.02 26.82
N VAL A 34 -11.58 11.27 26.70
CA VAL A 34 -10.67 11.90 27.68
C VAL A 34 -11.38 12.07 29.02
N ALA A 35 -12.60 12.60 29.03
CA ALA A 35 -13.39 12.74 30.26
C ALA A 35 -13.66 11.41 30.98
N LEU A 36 -13.94 10.34 30.21
CA LEU A 36 -14.07 8.98 30.75
C LEU A 36 -12.76 8.46 31.35
N PHE A 37 -11.62 8.77 30.74
CA PHE A 37 -10.31 8.37 31.24
C PHE A 37 -9.93 9.12 32.53
N ASP A 38 -10.23 10.41 32.61
CA ASP A 38 -9.93 11.24 33.77
C ASP A 38 -10.84 10.90 34.96
N ALA A 39 -12.09 10.51 34.71
CA ALA A 39 -13.05 10.09 35.74
C ALA A 39 -12.77 8.71 36.34
N MET A 40 -11.94 7.87 35.71
CA MET A 40 -11.54 6.60 36.31
C MET A 40 -10.64 6.85 37.53
N PRO A 41 -10.75 6.14 38.66
CA PRO A 41 -9.81 6.30 39.77
C PRO A 41 -8.41 5.81 39.36
N ALA A 42 -7.35 6.57 39.65
CA ALA A 42 -5.98 6.09 39.45
C ALA A 42 -5.70 5.03 40.51
N THR A 43 -5.55 3.78 40.09
CA THR A 43 -5.36 2.65 41.02
C THR A 43 -3.91 2.46 41.47
N ASP A 44 -2.96 3.18 40.87
CA ASP A 44 -1.55 3.18 41.25
C ASP A 44 -0.88 4.53 40.96
N ALA A 45 0.31 4.73 41.55
CA ALA A 45 1.07 5.98 41.46
C ALA A 45 1.56 6.28 40.02
N LEU A 46 1.85 5.24 39.24
CA LEU A 46 2.30 5.37 37.85
C LEU A 46 1.17 5.95 36.97
N ASN A 47 -0.06 5.52 37.18
CA ASN A 47 -1.24 6.03 36.46
C ASN A 47 -1.60 7.46 36.90
N ALA A 48 -1.33 7.84 38.15
CA ALA A 48 -1.49 9.21 38.61
C ALA A 48 -0.49 10.15 37.92
N GLU A 49 0.78 9.76 37.86
CA GLU A 49 1.84 10.53 37.19
C GLU A 49 1.60 10.67 35.68
N ILE A 50 1.12 9.63 35.01
CA ILE A 50 0.75 9.67 33.58
C ILE A 50 -0.41 10.65 33.31
N ARG A 51 -1.35 10.80 34.26
CA ARG A 51 -2.45 11.77 34.13
C ARG A 51 -1.99 13.19 34.38
N ASP A 52 -1.14 13.39 35.38
CA ASP A 52 -0.64 14.71 35.76
C ASP A 52 0.29 15.28 34.67
N ALA A 53 1.13 14.43 34.07
CA ALA A 53 1.98 14.79 32.93
C ALA A 53 1.21 15.27 31.69
N ARG A 54 -0.11 15.02 31.62
CA ARG A 54 -0.99 15.47 30.54
C ARG A 54 -1.62 16.84 30.78
N ALA A 55 -1.68 17.32 32.03
CA ALA A 55 -2.21 18.64 32.35
C ALA A 55 -1.29 19.76 31.83
N ASP A 56 0.00 19.47 31.69
CA ASP A 56 1.04 20.34 31.12
C ASP A 56 1.41 19.99 29.66
N GLU A 57 0.56 19.24 28.93
CA GLU A 57 0.80 19.04 27.50
C GLU A 57 0.70 20.39 26.75
N PRO A 58 1.75 20.82 26.03
CA PRO A 58 1.64 21.97 25.16
C PRO A 58 0.55 21.68 24.14
N THR A 59 -0.38 22.64 24.01
CA THR A 59 -1.48 22.62 23.04
C THR A 59 -0.95 22.08 21.71
N PRO A 60 -1.56 21.01 21.12
CA PRO A 60 -1.08 20.49 19.86
C PRO A 60 -1.05 21.65 18.86
N PRO A 61 0.06 21.86 18.12
CA PRO A 61 0.13 22.94 17.17
C PRO A 61 -1.07 22.81 16.23
N LYS A 62 -1.85 23.90 16.13
CA LYS A 62 -3.00 24.06 15.25
C LYS A 62 -2.80 23.26 13.97
N SER A 63 -3.77 22.38 13.70
CA SER A 63 -3.96 21.62 12.45
C SER A 63 -2.94 21.96 11.37
N LYS A 64 -1.97 21.05 11.16
CA LYS A 64 -1.16 21.09 9.93
C LYS A 64 -2.15 21.18 8.77
N ALA A 65 -2.07 22.30 8.04
CA ALA A 65 -2.83 22.53 6.84
C ALA A 65 -2.85 21.26 5.98
N GLU A 66 -4.03 20.93 5.44
CA GLU A 66 -4.19 19.84 4.50
C GLU A 66 -3.01 19.86 3.51
N PRO A 67 -2.32 18.72 3.31
CA PRO A 67 -1.15 18.70 2.46
C PRO A 67 -1.58 19.19 1.09
N LYS A 68 -1.14 20.41 0.73
CA LYS A 68 -1.40 21.01 -0.57
C LYS A 68 -1.17 19.94 -1.61
N ALA A 69 -2.19 19.68 -2.44
CA ALA A 69 -2.11 18.73 -3.54
C ALA A 69 -0.79 19.02 -4.27
N ARG A 70 0.16 18.08 -4.14
CA ARG A 70 1.49 18.25 -4.72
C ARG A 70 1.24 18.41 -6.21
N LYS A 71 1.72 19.52 -6.79
CA LYS A 71 1.71 19.69 -8.24
C LYS A 71 2.20 18.38 -8.86
N PRO A 72 1.52 17.82 -9.88
CA PRO A 72 1.94 16.57 -10.49
C PRO A 72 3.42 16.71 -10.85
N ARG A 73 4.26 15.97 -10.13
CA ARG A 73 5.68 15.93 -10.45
C ARG A 73 5.75 15.30 -11.84
N VAL A 74 6.20 16.07 -12.82
CA VAL A 74 6.66 15.51 -14.07
C VAL A 74 7.89 14.70 -13.69
N LEU A 75 7.73 13.38 -13.62
CA LEU A 75 8.84 12.48 -13.34
C LEU A 75 9.69 12.43 -14.61
N ASP A 76 10.96 12.76 -14.44
CA ASP A 76 11.96 12.79 -15.50
C ASP A 76 12.12 11.43 -16.18
N ASP A 77 12.58 11.47 -17.43
CA ASP A 77 12.94 10.30 -18.19
C ASP A 77 14.12 9.59 -17.52
N ARG A 78 13.94 8.32 -17.19
CA ARG A 78 14.94 7.54 -16.45
C ARG A 78 14.77 6.05 -16.69
N VAL A 79 15.90 5.37 -16.88
CA VAL A 79 15.99 3.92 -16.74
C VAL A 79 15.76 3.56 -15.28
N MET A 80 14.63 2.93 -14.99
CA MET A 80 14.25 2.52 -13.64
C MET A 80 14.95 1.24 -13.22
N ILE A 81 15.08 0.29 -14.15
CA ILE A 81 15.79 -0.97 -13.98
C ILE A 81 16.56 -1.25 -15.25
N GLU A 82 17.84 -1.56 -15.09
CA GLU A 82 18.67 -2.07 -16.17
C GLU A 82 18.32 -3.53 -16.44
N PRO A 83 18.20 -3.94 -17.71
CA PRO A 83 17.97 -5.34 -18.05
C PRO A 83 19.13 -6.20 -17.53
N GLY A 84 18.80 -7.41 -17.05
CA GLY A 84 19.79 -8.37 -16.56
C GLY A 84 20.59 -9.02 -17.69
N LYS A 85 21.23 -10.16 -17.41
CA LYS A 85 21.81 -10.97 -18.48
C LYS A 85 20.68 -11.72 -19.21
N PRO A 86 20.86 -12.10 -20.49
CA PRO A 86 19.88 -12.89 -21.22
C PRO A 86 19.56 -14.24 -20.54
N GLU A 87 20.49 -14.77 -19.73
CA GLU A 87 20.33 -15.99 -18.94
C GLU A 87 19.42 -15.81 -17.72
N ASP A 88 19.34 -14.61 -17.18
CA ASP A 88 18.48 -14.27 -16.03
C ASP A 88 17.02 -14.10 -16.45
N VAL A 89 16.75 -14.10 -17.75
CA VAL A 89 15.40 -13.92 -18.28
C VAL A 89 14.57 -15.15 -18.01
N LYS A 90 13.45 -14.96 -17.33
CA LYS A 90 12.52 -16.04 -16.99
C LYS A 90 11.29 -15.97 -17.87
N ALA A 91 10.91 -17.12 -18.42
CA ALA A 91 9.65 -17.24 -19.15
C ALA A 91 8.45 -17.03 -18.20
N THR A 92 7.53 -16.16 -18.59
CA THR A 92 6.27 -15.92 -17.88
C THR A 92 5.16 -16.79 -18.43
N LYS A 93 4.14 -17.12 -17.62
CA LYS A 93 2.96 -17.82 -18.13
C LYS A 93 2.17 -16.87 -19.03
N ALA A 94 1.84 -17.28 -20.24
CA ALA A 94 1.01 -16.45 -21.11
C ALA A 94 -0.35 -16.20 -20.46
N GLY A 95 -0.91 -15.01 -20.67
CA GLY A 95 -2.10 -14.52 -19.97
C GLY A 95 -1.93 -14.21 -18.47
N SER A 96 -0.76 -14.39 -17.87
CA SER A 96 -0.53 -13.93 -16.48
C SER A 96 -0.45 -12.40 -16.42
N LYS A 97 -0.81 -11.81 -15.27
CA LYS A 97 -0.70 -10.35 -15.07
C LYS A 97 0.70 -9.79 -15.37
N ARG A 98 1.76 -10.56 -15.06
CA ARG A 98 3.15 -10.20 -15.37
C ARG A 98 3.44 -10.21 -16.88
N HIS A 99 2.87 -11.18 -17.59
CA HIS A 99 3.00 -11.27 -19.04
C HIS A 99 2.27 -10.13 -19.74
N LEU A 100 1.01 -9.88 -19.36
CA LEU A 100 0.22 -8.76 -19.89
C LEU A 100 0.89 -7.40 -19.62
N MET A 101 1.49 -7.23 -18.44
CA MET A 101 2.28 -6.04 -18.13
C MET A 101 3.50 -5.92 -19.05
N ALA A 102 4.26 -7.00 -19.27
CA ALA A 102 5.44 -6.98 -20.13
C ALA A 102 5.08 -6.70 -21.61
N GLU A 103 3.94 -7.21 -22.09
CA GLU A 103 3.42 -6.89 -23.43
C GLU A 103 3.00 -5.42 -23.56
N ALA A 104 2.27 -4.89 -22.56
CA ALA A 104 1.89 -3.48 -22.53
C ALA A 104 3.12 -2.55 -22.46
N LEU A 105 4.17 -2.96 -21.73
CA LEU A 105 5.43 -2.22 -21.69
C LEU A 105 6.23 -2.32 -23.00
N ALA A 106 6.08 -3.40 -23.76
CA ALA A 106 6.74 -3.54 -25.06
C ALA A 106 6.19 -2.55 -26.11
N THR A 107 4.89 -2.21 -26.03
CA THR A 107 4.27 -1.17 -26.87
C THR A 107 4.40 0.25 -26.29
N GLY A 108 4.71 0.34 -25.00
CA GLY A 108 4.86 1.59 -24.27
C GLY A 108 3.54 2.01 -23.62
N ALA A 109 3.42 1.81 -22.31
CA ALA A 109 2.19 2.05 -21.56
C ALA A 109 2.37 3.11 -20.47
N THR A 110 1.31 3.85 -20.19
CA THR A 110 1.20 4.72 -19.02
C THR A 110 0.79 3.92 -17.79
N ILE A 111 0.99 4.48 -16.60
CA ILE A 111 0.53 3.83 -15.36
C ILE A 111 -1.00 3.65 -15.36
N GLU A 112 -1.74 4.59 -15.94
CA GLU A 112 -3.20 4.55 -15.97
C GLU A 112 -3.71 3.38 -16.84
N GLU A 113 -3.13 3.20 -18.03
CA GLU A 113 -3.41 2.05 -18.89
C GLU A 113 -3.04 0.72 -18.21
N LEU A 114 -1.93 0.68 -17.45
CA LEU A 114 -1.53 -0.51 -16.69
C LEU A 114 -2.47 -0.80 -15.51
N ILE A 115 -3.01 0.22 -14.86
CA ILE A 115 -4.02 0.08 -13.80
C ILE A 115 -5.28 -0.56 -14.36
N GLU A 116 -5.76 -0.06 -15.50
CA GLU A 116 -6.98 -0.55 -16.15
C GLU A 116 -6.80 -2.00 -16.64
N LEU A 117 -5.68 -2.30 -17.30
CA LEU A 117 -5.39 -3.64 -17.84
C LEU A 117 -5.24 -4.71 -16.75
N LEU A 118 -4.59 -4.37 -15.63
CA LEU A 118 -4.23 -5.35 -14.59
C LEU A 118 -5.24 -5.38 -13.42
N GLY A 119 -6.09 -4.35 -13.32
CA GLY A 119 -6.97 -4.12 -12.18
C GLY A 119 -6.20 -3.90 -10.87
N TRP A 120 -4.99 -3.34 -10.97
CA TRP A 120 -4.10 -3.09 -9.82
C TRP A 120 -4.14 -1.62 -9.43
N ASN A 121 -3.91 -1.33 -8.16
CA ASN A 121 -3.75 0.06 -7.73
C ASN A 121 -2.40 0.64 -8.21
N LYS A 122 -2.29 1.96 -8.22
CA LYS A 122 -1.11 2.70 -8.68
C LYS A 122 0.19 2.28 -7.99
N ASP A 123 0.13 2.02 -6.70
CA ASP A 123 1.31 1.66 -5.89
C ASP A 123 1.78 0.24 -6.23
N THR A 124 0.85 -0.70 -6.42
CA THR A 124 1.11 -2.07 -6.86
C THR A 124 1.72 -2.08 -8.25
N VAL A 125 1.18 -1.32 -9.21
CA VAL A 125 1.76 -1.19 -10.55
C VAL A 125 3.17 -0.61 -10.46
N SER A 126 3.35 0.49 -9.73
CA SER A 126 4.66 1.15 -9.56
C SER A 126 5.70 0.23 -8.91
N SER A 127 5.28 -0.59 -7.95
CA SER A 127 6.12 -1.59 -7.31
C SER A 127 6.47 -2.74 -8.27
N ALA A 128 5.47 -3.27 -8.98
CA ALA A 128 5.63 -4.38 -9.93
C ALA A 128 6.56 -4.02 -11.09
N LEU A 129 6.56 -2.77 -11.55
CA LEU A 129 7.54 -2.28 -12.54
C LEU A 129 8.99 -2.51 -12.09
N ARG A 130 9.25 -2.46 -10.77
CA ARG A 130 10.59 -2.73 -10.23
C ARG A 130 10.79 -4.19 -9.85
N THR A 131 9.87 -4.75 -9.08
CA THR A 131 10.06 -6.09 -8.51
C THR A 131 9.82 -7.19 -9.52
N ASP A 132 8.74 -7.10 -10.30
CA ASP A 132 8.32 -8.18 -11.18
C ASP A 132 9.10 -8.18 -12.49
N MET A 133 9.34 -7.02 -13.10
CA MET A 133 10.18 -6.94 -14.31
C MET A 133 11.64 -7.31 -13.99
N GLY A 134 12.18 -6.82 -12.87
CA GLY A 134 13.51 -7.21 -12.40
C GLY A 134 13.61 -8.70 -12.08
N ALA A 135 12.60 -9.30 -11.44
CA ALA A 135 12.57 -10.75 -11.17
C ALA A 135 12.54 -11.62 -12.44
N LEU A 136 12.10 -11.04 -13.56
CA LEU A 136 12.08 -11.64 -14.89
C LEU A 136 13.33 -11.34 -15.72
N GLY A 137 14.31 -10.61 -15.17
CA GLY A 137 15.53 -10.21 -15.87
C GLY A 137 15.30 -9.09 -16.90
N LEU A 138 14.12 -8.46 -16.91
CA LEU A 138 13.75 -7.41 -17.85
C LEU A 138 13.98 -6.02 -17.23
N GLY A 139 14.39 -5.07 -18.07
CA GLY A 139 14.54 -3.69 -17.68
C GLY A 139 13.29 -2.86 -17.96
N VAL A 140 13.20 -1.69 -17.33
CA VAL A 140 12.11 -0.74 -17.54
C VAL A 140 12.71 0.65 -17.67
N GLU A 141 12.36 1.33 -18.76
CA GLU A 141 12.68 2.73 -18.99
C GLU A 141 11.41 3.56 -18.90
N ARG A 142 11.48 4.69 -18.21
CA ARG A 142 10.46 5.73 -18.33
C ARG A 142 10.94 6.76 -19.34
N LYS A 143 10.17 7.01 -20.39
CA LYS A 143 10.47 7.99 -21.43
C LYS A 143 9.20 8.72 -21.88
N ALA A 144 9.25 10.04 -21.95
CA ALA A 144 8.12 10.90 -22.35
C ALA A 144 6.81 10.61 -21.57
N GLY A 145 6.93 10.26 -20.28
CA GLY A 145 5.77 9.93 -19.43
C GLY A 145 5.18 8.53 -19.64
N LYS A 146 5.74 7.72 -20.54
CA LYS A 146 5.39 6.30 -20.75
C LYS A 146 6.48 5.39 -20.20
N TYR A 147 6.09 4.14 -19.93
CA TYR A 147 6.98 3.08 -19.48
C TYR A 147 7.20 2.10 -20.63
N HIS A 148 8.46 1.87 -20.93
CA HIS A 148 8.93 1.01 -22.00
C HIS A 148 9.72 -0.17 -21.43
N LEU A 149 9.54 -1.32 -22.06
CA LEU A 149 10.30 -2.51 -21.73
C LEU A 149 11.71 -2.43 -22.34
N LEU A 150 12.73 -2.65 -21.53
CA LEU A 150 14.10 -2.88 -22.00
C LEU A 150 14.39 -4.37 -21.98
N LEU A 151 14.65 -4.93 -23.15
CA LEU A 151 15.07 -6.32 -23.29
C LEU A 151 16.60 -6.43 -23.21
N PRO A 152 17.16 -7.47 -22.56
CA PRO A 152 18.59 -7.72 -22.58
C PRO A 152 19.07 -8.10 -23.99
N LYS A 153 20.36 -7.84 -24.26
CA LYS A 153 20.97 -8.10 -25.58
C LYS A 153 20.75 -9.56 -25.99
N GLY A 154 20.12 -9.76 -27.15
CA GLY A 154 19.82 -11.08 -27.72
C GLY A 154 18.39 -11.57 -27.50
N VAL A 155 17.61 -10.92 -26.62
CA VAL A 155 16.18 -11.22 -26.43
C VAL A 155 15.36 -10.24 -27.26
N LYS A 156 14.60 -10.76 -28.24
CA LYS A 156 13.80 -9.96 -29.18
C LYS A 156 12.35 -9.78 -28.74
N ARG A 157 11.82 -10.68 -27.90
CA ARG A 157 10.43 -10.68 -27.43
C ARG A 157 10.34 -11.14 -25.98
N VAL A 158 9.25 -10.82 -25.29
CA VAL A 158 8.97 -11.33 -23.94
C VAL A 158 8.80 -12.85 -24.02
N PRO A 159 9.61 -13.64 -23.30
CA PRO A 159 9.43 -15.09 -23.28
C PRO A 159 8.15 -15.45 -22.52
N SER A 160 7.19 -16.03 -23.25
CA SER A 160 5.94 -16.56 -22.72
C SER A 160 5.86 -18.07 -22.96
N HIS A 161 5.34 -18.79 -21.98
CA HIS A 161 5.10 -20.23 -22.07
C HIS A 161 3.62 -20.53 -21.79
N ASP A 162 3.07 -21.45 -22.57
CA ASP A 162 1.72 -21.98 -22.44
C ASP A 162 1.76 -23.42 -21.95
N ALA A 163 0.59 -24.05 -21.76
CA ALA A 163 0.49 -25.45 -21.34
C ALA A 163 1.26 -26.39 -22.29
N ASP A 164 1.34 -26.04 -23.58
CA ASP A 164 1.94 -26.85 -24.62
C ASP A 164 3.43 -26.53 -24.88
N THR A 165 3.98 -25.49 -24.24
CA THR A 165 5.35 -25.04 -24.48
C THR A 165 6.14 -24.95 -23.17
N ASN A 166 7.25 -25.66 -23.07
CA ASN A 166 8.10 -25.57 -21.87
C ASN A 166 8.89 -24.24 -21.84
N ARG A 167 9.24 -23.77 -20.63
CA ARG A 167 9.96 -22.50 -20.38
C ARG A 167 11.25 -22.36 -21.17
N ALA A 168 11.99 -23.47 -21.34
CA ALA A 168 13.22 -23.48 -22.12
C ALA A 168 12.97 -23.21 -23.62
N ALA A 169 11.90 -23.76 -24.18
CA ALA A 169 11.51 -23.52 -25.58
C ALA A 169 11.02 -22.08 -25.78
N ALA A 170 10.29 -21.53 -24.82
CA ALA A 170 9.86 -20.13 -24.81
C ALA A 170 11.04 -19.13 -24.80
N LEU A 171 12.10 -19.44 -24.04
CA LEU A 171 13.32 -18.63 -24.03
C LEU A 171 14.08 -18.69 -25.36
N VAL A 172 14.22 -19.88 -25.95
CA VAL A 172 14.84 -20.03 -27.27
C VAL A 172 14.04 -19.29 -28.35
N ALA A 173 12.70 -19.34 -28.29
CA ALA A 173 11.84 -18.61 -29.21
C ALA A 173 11.95 -17.09 -29.04
N ALA A 174 12.12 -16.60 -27.81
CA ALA A 174 12.32 -15.19 -27.51
C ALA A 174 13.68 -14.65 -27.98
N CYS A 175 14.69 -15.52 -28.11
CA CYS A 175 16.05 -15.16 -28.57
C CYS A 175 16.27 -15.34 -30.09
N LYS A 176 15.37 -16.04 -30.80
CA LYS A 176 15.41 -16.20 -32.27
C LYS A 176 14.89 -14.96 -32.98
#